data_AF-L1J9E5-F1
#
_entry.id   AF-L1J9E5-F1
#
_cell.length_a   1.000
_cell.length_b   1.000
_cell.length_c   1.000
_cell.angle_alpha   90.00
_cell.angle_beta   90.00
_cell.angle_gamma   90.00
#
_symmetry.space_group_name_H-M   'P 1'
#
loop_
_entity.id
_entity.type
_entity.pdbx_description
1 polymer ?
#
loop_
_entity_poly.entity_id
_entity_poly.type
_entity_poly.pdbx_seq_one_letter_code
_entity_poly.pdbx_strand_id
1 'polypeptide(L)' 'SGPEWVDDTTVTQCKSCGFVFSFIIRKHHCRMCGHVFCRYCAAETWPLPKFEYLSPVRVCRKCARL' A
#
# COMPACT_ATOMS: atom_id res chain seq x y z
N SER A 1 13.44 -0.81 11.47
CA SER A 1 12.46 0.25 11.16
C SER A 1 11.66 -0.14 9.93
N GLY A 2 10.37 0.20 9.89
CA GLY A 2 9.51 0.01 8.71
C GLY A 2 9.82 1.01 7.59
N PRO A 3 9.18 0.89 6.41
CA PRO A 3 9.30 1.88 5.35
C PRO A 3 8.74 3.23 5.80
N GLU A 4 9.22 4.31 5.21
CA GLU A 4 8.59 5.62 5.35
C GLU A 4 7.25 5.64 4.59
N TRP A 5 6.19 6.09 5.25
CA TRP A 5 4.86 6.16 4.65
C TRP A 5 4.65 7.49 3.97
N VAL A 6 4.19 7.45 2.73
CA VAL A 6 3.82 8.67 2.00
C VAL A 6 2.58 9.27 2.67
N ASP A 7 2.60 10.57 2.92
CA ASP A 7 1.47 11.31 3.46
C ASP A 7 0.30 11.27 2.46
N ASP A 8 -0.84 10.74 2.92
CA ASP A 8 -2.06 10.64 2.14
C ASP A 8 -2.49 11.99 1.56
N THR A 9 -2.27 13.12 2.25
CA THR A 9 -2.68 14.45 1.77
C THR A 9 -2.00 14.83 0.46
N THR A 10 -0.80 14.29 0.21
CA THR A 10 0.00 14.57 -0.98
C THR A 10 -0.32 13.66 -2.17
N VAL A 11 -1.02 12.54 -1.94
CA VAL A 11 -1.30 11.56 -3.00
C VAL A 11 -2.69 11.74 -3.57
N THR A 12 -2.78 12.10 -4.86
CA THR A 12 -4.05 12.27 -5.58
C THR A 12 -4.44 11.06 -6.43
N GLN A 13 -3.50 10.14 -6.69
CA GLN A 13 -3.70 9.02 -7.60
C GLN A 13 -2.96 7.76 -7.16
N CYS A 14 -3.50 6.59 -7.49
CA CYS A 14 -2.89 5.30 -7.20
C CYS A 14 -1.49 5.20 -7.83
N LYS A 15 -0.46 4.89 -7.01
CA LYS A 15 0.93 4.78 -7.47
C LYS A 15 1.14 3.77 -8.60
N SER A 16 0.29 2.74 -8.70
CA SER A 16 0.43 1.67 -9.70
C SER A 16 -0.39 1.88 -10.98
N CYS A 17 -1.64 2.33 -10.87
CA CYS A 17 -2.54 2.40 -12.04
C CYS A 17 -2.99 3.82 -12.39
N GLY A 18 -2.56 4.84 -11.64
CA GLY A 18 -2.91 6.23 -11.91
C GLY A 18 -4.36 6.61 -11.60
N PHE A 19 -5.20 5.68 -11.13
CA PHE A 19 -6.60 5.98 -10.83
C PHE A 19 -6.69 7.07 -9.74
N VAL A 20 -7.44 8.13 -10.01
CA VAL A 20 -7.59 9.28 -9.11
C VAL A 20 -8.40 8.88 -7.88
N PHE A 21 -7.86 9.19 -6.71
CA PHE A 21 -8.57 8.99 -5.46
C PHE A 21 -9.71 10.01 -5.31
N SER A 22 -10.78 9.58 -4.68
CA SER A 22 -11.95 10.40 -4.40
C SER A 22 -12.56 9.97 -3.09
N PHE A 23 -13.64 10.62 -2.66
CA PHE A 23 -14.38 10.20 -1.46
C PHE A 23 -14.87 8.74 -1.53
N ILE A 24 -15.11 8.22 -2.74
CA ILE A 24 -15.54 6.83 -2.96
C ILE A 24 -14.33 5.89 -3.07
N ILE A 25 -13.23 6.36 -3.68
CA ILE A 25 -12.04 5.54 -3.93
C ILE A 25 -11.01 5.83 -2.85
N ARG A 26 -11.00 4.98 -1.83
CA ARG A 26 -10.12 5.11 -0.67
C ARG A 26 -8.65 4.80 -1.00
N LYS A 27 -7.77 5.46 -0.25
CA LYS A 27 -6.31 5.28 -0.25
C LYS A 27 -5.92 4.07 0.60
N HIS A 28 -4.93 3.31 0.16
CA HIS A 28 -4.40 2.17 0.90
C HIS A 28 -2.88 2.09 0.80
N HIS A 29 -2.19 2.15 1.93
CA HIS A 29 -0.74 1.96 1.95
C HIS A 29 -0.31 0.51 1.80
N CYS A 30 0.78 0.30 1.08
CA CYS A 30 1.55 -0.93 1.14
C CYS A 30 2.42 -0.92 2.41
N ARG A 31 2.26 -1.90 3.30
CA ARG A 31 3.04 -1.98 4.55
C ARG A 31 4.51 -2.33 4.32
N MET A 32 4.88 -2.80 3.13
CA MET A 32 6.27 -3.11 2.77
C MET A 32 7.02 -1.91 2.16
N CYS A 33 6.37 -1.07 1.34
CA CYS A 33 7.04 0.02 0.62
C CYS A 33 6.51 1.43 0.93
N GLY A 34 5.50 1.58 1.79
CA GLY A 34 4.98 2.87 2.26
C GLY A 34 4.19 3.69 1.25
N HIS A 35 4.10 3.28 -0.02
CA HIS A 35 3.35 3.99 -1.05
C HIS A 35 1.83 3.72 -0.97
N VAL A 36 1.04 4.59 -1.60
CA VAL A 36 -0.43 4.56 -1.60
C VAL A 36 -1.02 3.99 -2.90
N PHE A 37 -2.01 3.10 -2.76
CA PHE A 37 -2.64 2.34 -3.85
C PHE A 37 -4.16 2.30 -3.69
N CYS A 38 -4.86 2.00 -4.78
CA CYS A 38 -6.29 1.65 -4.73
C CYS A 38 -6.49 0.20 -4.26
N ARG A 39 -7.73 -0.17 -3.93
CA ARG A 39 -8.08 -1.51 -3.41
C ARG A 39 -7.60 -2.65 -4.32
N TYR A 40 -7.57 -2.42 -5.63
CA TYR A 40 -7.20 -3.43 -6.62
C TYR A 40 -5.69 -3.62 -6.74
N CYS A 41 -4.92 -2.53 -6.61
CA CYS A 41 -3.46 -2.55 -6.71
C CYS A 41 -2.76 -2.96 -5.41
N ALA A 42 -3.49 -2.96 -4.29
CA ALA A 42 -3.05 -3.50 -3.01
C ALA A 42 -4.08 -4.46 -2.43
N ALA A 43 -4.46 -5.49 -3.21
CA ALA A 43 -5.50 -6.45 -2.85
C ALA A 43 -5.00 -7.59 -1.93
N GLU A 44 -3.69 -7.81 -1.89
CA GLU A 44 -3.08 -8.96 -1.21
C GLU A 44 -2.56 -8.58 0.18
N THR A 45 -2.40 -9.60 1.04
CA THR A 45 -1.84 -9.46 2.38
C THR A 45 -0.74 -10.48 2.60
N TRP A 46 0.38 -10.05 3.18
CA TRP A 46 1.55 -10.89 3.46
C TRP A 46 2.10 -10.58 4.85
N PRO A 47 2.60 -11.58 5.61
CA PRO A 47 3.37 -11.30 6.82
C PRO A 47 4.68 -10.61 6.43
N LEU A 48 5.13 -9.65 7.24
CA LEU A 48 6.39 -8.93 7.03
C LEU A 48 7.24 -9.03 8.30
N PRO A 49 7.88 -10.19 8.60
CA PRO A 49 8.63 -10.38 9.84
C PRO A 49 9.77 -9.37 10.05
N LYS A 50 10.40 -8.91 8.95
CA LYS A 50 11.45 -7.86 8.98
C LYS A 50 10.95 -6.54 9.57
N PHE A 51 9.64 -6.30 9.52
CA PHE A 51 8.99 -5.11 10.06
C PHE A 51 8.07 -5.45 11.24
N GLU A 52 8.26 -6.61 11.87
CA GLU A 52 7.51 -7.08 13.04
C GLU A 52 6.00 -7.30 12.80
N TYR A 53 5.58 -7.32 11.54
CA TYR A 53 4.23 -7.74 11.17
C TYR A 53 4.18 -9.27 11.06
N LEU A 54 3.90 -9.93 12.18
CA LEU A 54 3.75 -11.39 12.24
C LEU A 54 2.43 -11.87 11.61
N SER A 55 1.39 -11.04 11.67
CA SER A 55 0.13 -11.29 10.96
C SER A 55 0.18 -10.71 9.54
N PRO A 56 -0.57 -11.28 8.58
CA PRO A 56 -0.63 -10.76 7.22
C PRO A 56 -1.13 -9.32 7.17
N VAL A 57 -0.37 -8.45 6.52
CA VAL A 57 -0.69 -7.03 6.32
C VAL A 57 -0.74 -6.68 4.84
N ARG A 58 -1.51 -5.66 4.50
CA ARG A 58 -1.74 -5.26 3.10
C ARG A 58 -0.44 -4.87 2.38
N VAL A 59 -0.24 -5.44 1.20
CA VAL A 59 0.89 -5.12 0.32
C VAL A 59 0.40 -4.80 -1.09
N CYS A 60 1.17 -3.98 -1.83
CA CYS A 60 0.88 -3.76 -3.25
C CYS A 60 1.27 -4.98 -4.08
N ARG A 61 0.70 -5.10 -5.29
CA ARG A 61 1.00 -6.22 -6.22
C ARG A 61 2.49 -6.39 -6.50
N LYS A 62 3.28 -5.31 -6.55
CA LYS A 62 4.73 -5.39 -6.75
C LYS A 62 5.41 -6.04 -5.55
N CYS A 63 5.04 -5.63 -4.34
CA CYS A 63 5.60 -6.16 -3.09
C CYS A 63 5.15 -7.59 -2.78
N ALA A 64 3.96 -8.00 -3.24
CA ALA A 64 3.46 -9.36 -3.06
C ALA A 64 4.19 -10.41 -3.93
N ARG A 65 5.00 -9.98 -4.90
CA ARG A 65 5.75 -10.84 -5.83
C ARG A 65 7.25 -10.87 -5.54
N LEU A 66 7.69 -10.26 -4.44
CA LEU A 66 9.07 -10.24 -3.95
C LEU A 66 9.20 -11.24 -2.81
#